data_AF-A0A835INQ2-F1
#
_entry.id   AF-A0A835INQ2-F1
#
_cell.length_a   1.000
_cell.length_b   1.000
_cell.length_c   1.000
_cell.angle_alpha   90.00
_cell.angle_beta   90.00
_cell.angle_gamma   90.00
#
_symmetry.space_group_name_H-M   'P 1'
#
loop_
_entity.id
_entity.type
_entity.pdbx_description
1 polymer ?
#
loop_
_entity_poly.entity_id
_entity_poly.type
_entity_poly.pdbx_seq_one_letter_code
_entity_poly.pdbx_strand_id
1 'polypeptide(L)'
;MENGSVLVEMQRWFGDLTLNISVRMVAGKRYFGTSSILDDEARRISQATKDLFRLTGMFVVSDFVPFLGWLDFQGHEKAMKRTAKEVDYILGGWLEEHRRNKLGGGTKVQQDFMAVMLSILKDEKFFGYNADAVTKATCLNMLLGGTDTTMVTLTWALSLLLNNRHILKKAQAEIDTQVGKDTQVDESDIVKLVYLQAIVKETLRLYPAVPLSAPHESIKDCTIAGYHIPAGTRLITNGPTF
;
A
#
# COMPACT_ATOMS: atom_id res chain seq x y z
N MET A 1 17.91 19.20 35.22
CA MET A 1 18.35 18.71 33.90
C MET A 1 17.09 18.36 33.14
N GLU A 2 16.65 19.22 32.22
CA GLU A 2 15.53 18.92 31.33
C GLU A 2 15.94 17.77 30.40
N ASN A 3 15.18 16.69 30.41
CA ASN A 3 15.39 15.56 29.52
C ASN A 3 15.33 16.05 28.06
N GLY A 4 16.44 15.95 27.33
CA GLY A 4 16.53 16.24 25.90
C GLY A 4 15.79 15.24 25.00
N SER A 5 14.64 14.73 25.43
CA SER A 5 13.81 13.82 24.66
C SER A 5 12.95 14.58 23.67
N VAL A 6 13.11 14.30 22.38
CA VAL A 6 12.27 14.84 21.31
C VAL A 6 11.09 13.89 21.07
N LEU A 7 9.88 14.44 21.02
CA LEU A 7 8.68 13.68 20.67
C LEU A 7 8.63 13.48 19.15
N VAL A 8 8.49 12.22 18.72
CA VAL A 8 8.48 11.85 17.30
C VAL A 8 7.21 11.07 16.97
N GLU A 9 6.49 11.54 15.95
CA GLU A 9 5.32 10.85 15.41
C GLU A 9 5.75 9.75 14.42
N MET A 10 6.00 8.54 14.93
CA MET A 10 6.57 7.44 14.13
C MET A 10 5.69 6.98 12.97
N GLN A 11 4.37 7.13 13.06
CA GLN A 11 3.45 6.80 11.97
C GLN A 11 3.77 7.61 10.71
N ARG A 12 4.06 8.91 10.85
CA ARG A 12 4.45 9.75 9.72
C ARG A 12 5.76 9.28 9.08
N TRP A 13 6.76 8.94 9.89
CA TRP A 13 8.03 8.42 9.41
C TRP A 13 7.88 7.08 8.67
N PHE A 14 7.05 6.17 9.18
CA PHE A 14 6.73 4.93 8.48
C PHE A 14 5.96 5.17 7.18
N GLY A 15 5.06 6.15 7.15
CA GLY A 15 4.37 6.56 5.93
C GLY A 15 5.33 7.07 4.86
N ASP A 16 6.23 7.98 5.22
CA ASP A 16 7.23 8.54 4.29
C ASP A 16 8.20 7.44 3.78
N LEU A 17 8.61 6.53 4.66
CA LEU A 17 9.47 5.38 4.31
C LEU A 17 8.79 4.43 3.32
N THR A 18 7.59 3.96 3.65
CA THR A 18 6.85 2.97 2.85
C THR A 18 6.41 3.53 1.50
N LEU A 19 6.01 4.80 1.46
CA LEU A 19 5.70 5.50 0.22
C LEU A 19 6.94 5.63 -0.67
N ASN A 20 8.09 6.02 -0.09
CA ASN A 20 9.34 6.09 -0.84
C ASN A 20 9.75 4.75 -1.44
N ILE A 21 9.67 3.67 -0.66
CA ILE A 21 10.01 2.33 -1.13
C ILE A 21 9.08 1.94 -2.28
N SER A 22 7.77 2.12 -2.11
CA SER A 22 6.76 1.77 -3.12
C SER A 22 6.93 2.57 -4.41
N VAL A 23 7.08 3.88 -4.33
CA VAL A 23 7.32 4.75 -5.49
C VAL A 23 8.61 4.37 -6.20
N ARG A 24 9.69 4.08 -5.45
CA ARG A 24 10.98 3.71 -6.05
C ARG A 24 10.87 2.40 -6.83
N MET A 25 10.14 1.42 -6.29
CA MET A 25 9.89 0.14 -6.98
C MET A 25 8.98 0.31 -8.20
N VAL A 26 7.97 1.18 -8.10
CA VAL A 26 6.94 1.32 -9.15
C VAL A 26 7.39 2.21 -10.30
N ALA A 27 8.03 3.34 -10.02
CA ALA A 27 8.31 4.39 -10.99
C ALA A 27 9.76 4.92 -10.93
N GLY A 28 10.65 4.25 -10.19
CA GLY A 28 12.06 4.64 -10.07
C GLY A 28 12.31 5.95 -9.32
N LYS A 29 11.27 6.57 -8.74
CA LYS A 29 11.33 7.89 -8.09
C LYS A 29 11.56 7.78 -6.58
N ARG A 30 12.16 8.82 -5.99
CA ARG A 30 12.36 8.95 -4.53
C ARG A 30 12.08 10.38 -4.10
N TYR A 31 11.24 10.53 -3.07
CA TYR A 31 10.70 11.83 -2.67
C TYR A 31 11.19 12.33 -1.31
N PHE A 32 11.56 11.44 -0.38
CA PHE A 32 12.09 11.84 0.94
C PHE A 32 13.57 11.43 1.12
N GLY A 33 14.41 12.35 1.63
CA GLY A 33 15.83 12.15 1.93
C GLY A 33 16.66 13.45 1.90
N THR A 34 17.95 13.39 2.22
CA THR A 34 18.86 14.56 2.27
C THR A 34 19.13 15.22 0.91
N SER A 35 18.71 14.61 -0.20
CA SER A 35 18.92 15.06 -1.57
C SER A 35 17.63 15.28 -2.38
N SER A 36 16.45 15.21 -1.75
CA SER A 36 15.18 15.39 -2.45
C SER A 36 14.78 16.87 -2.52
N ILE A 37 15.05 17.48 -3.68
CA ILE A 37 14.35 18.67 -4.15
C ILE A 37 13.07 18.14 -4.81
N LEU A 38 11.89 18.31 -4.19
CA LEU A 38 10.52 18.26 -4.74
C LEU A 38 9.52 17.90 -3.61
N ASP A 39 9.19 18.86 -2.75
CA ASP A 39 8.20 18.66 -1.66
C ASP A 39 6.75 18.56 -2.20
N ASP A 40 6.45 19.21 -3.33
CA ASP A 40 5.09 19.34 -3.84
C ASP A 40 4.55 18.06 -4.48
N GLU A 41 5.31 17.38 -5.35
CA GLU A 41 4.85 16.12 -5.98
C GLU A 41 4.71 15.02 -4.93
N ALA A 42 5.66 14.94 -4.00
CA ALA A 42 5.67 14.03 -2.85
C ALA A 42 4.42 14.19 -1.97
N ARG A 43 4.08 15.44 -1.63
CA ARG A 43 2.85 15.77 -0.91
C ARG A 43 1.62 15.40 -1.70
N ARG A 44 1.58 15.71 -3.00
CA ARG A 44 0.42 15.41 -3.86
C ARG A 44 0.16 13.92 -3.93
N ILE A 45 1.19 13.09 -4.15
CA ILE A 45 1.00 11.64 -4.18
C ILE A 45 0.64 11.08 -2.82
N SER A 46 1.30 11.52 -1.74
CA SER A 46 0.95 11.09 -0.38
C SER A 46 -0.52 11.39 -0.05
N GLN A 47 -0.97 12.61 -0.38
CA GLN A 47 -2.35 13.02 -0.17
C GLN A 47 -3.33 12.24 -1.05
N ALA A 48 -3.03 12.09 -2.34
CA ALA A 48 -3.88 11.36 -3.28
C ALA A 48 -4.03 9.88 -2.89
N THR A 49 -2.95 9.23 -2.44
CA THR A 49 -2.98 7.86 -1.93
C THR A 49 -3.84 7.73 -0.68
N LYS A 50 -3.67 8.64 0.31
CA LYS A 50 -4.50 8.65 1.53
C LYS A 50 -5.98 8.86 1.25
N ASP A 51 -6.29 9.83 0.38
CA ASP A 51 -7.68 10.10 -0.01
C ASP A 51 -8.27 8.90 -0.75
N LEU A 52 -7.50 8.27 -1.64
CA LEU A 52 -7.95 7.09 -2.39
C LEU A 52 -8.24 5.91 -1.46
N PHE A 53 -7.37 5.65 -0.47
CA PHE A 53 -7.61 4.61 0.52
C PHE A 53 -8.86 4.88 1.36
N ARG A 54 -8.98 6.10 1.87
CA ARG A 54 -10.15 6.52 2.64
C ARG A 54 -11.43 6.33 1.83
N LEU A 55 -11.43 6.72 0.56
CA LEU A 55 -12.60 6.63 -0.31
C LEU A 55 -12.92 5.18 -0.71
N THR A 56 -11.91 4.34 -0.93
CA THR A 56 -12.11 2.93 -1.30
C THR A 56 -12.77 2.12 -0.18
N GLY A 57 -12.50 2.47 1.08
CA GLY A 57 -13.11 1.81 2.24
C GLY A 57 -14.50 2.34 2.64
N MET A 58 -15.01 3.39 1.99
CA MET A 58 -16.30 3.97 2.35
C MET A 58 -17.45 3.28 1.61
N PHE A 59 -18.45 2.90 2.39
CA PHE A 59 -19.76 2.49 1.91
C PHE A 59 -20.58 3.73 1.56
N VAL A 60 -20.93 3.93 0.28
CA VAL A 60 -21.77 5.05 -0.14
C VAL A 60 -23.24 4.65 -0.15
N VAL A 61 -24.15 5.61 0.05
CA VAL A 61 -25.60 5.34 0.10
C VAL A 61 -26.09 4.70 -1.21
N SER A 62 -25.49 5.07 -2.34
CA SER A 62 -25.77 4.46 -3.64
C SER A 62 -25.45 2.96 -3.72
N ASP A 63 -24.53 2.44 -2.89
CA ASP A 63 -24.21 1.01 -2.87
C ASP A 63 -25.38 0.15 -2.36
N PHE A 64 -26.24 0.74 -1.52
CA PHE A 64 -27.38 0.04 -0.91
C PHE A 64 -28.73 0.52 -1.45
N VAL A 65 -28.79 1.78 -1.90
CA VAL A 65 -30.00 2.42 -2.39
C VAL A 65 -29.70 3.10 -3.74
N PRO A 66 -29.61 2.34 -4.85
CA PRO A 66 -29.11 2.84 -6.13
C PRO A 66 -29.88 4.06 -6.68
N PHE A 67 -31.18 4.15 -6.41
CA PHE A 67 -32.02 5.26 -6.88
C PHE A 67 -31.75 6.61 -6.19
N LEU A 68 -31.00 6.62 -5.07
CA LEU A 68 -30.55 7.84 -4.40
C LEU A 68 -29.13 8.28 -4.81
N GLY A 69 -28.47 7.58 -5.75
CA GLY A 69 -27.09 7.89 -6.12
C GLY A 69 -26.89 9.29 -6.71
N TRP A 70 -27.89 9.87 -7.37
CA TRP A 70 -27.79 11.21 -7.95
C TRP A 70 -27.64 12.34 -6.92
N LEU A 71 -28.01 12.11 -5.66
CA LEU A 71 -27.98 13.14 -4.61
C LEU A 71 -26.59 13.38 -4.04
N ASP A 72 -25.65 12.41 -4.14
CA ASP A 72 -24.29 12.46 -3.55
C ASP A 72 -24.25 13.23 -2.21
N PHE A 73 -25.18 12.91 -1.29
CA PHE A 73 -25.49 13.74 -0.11
C PHE A 73 -24.27 14.08 0.76
N GLN A 74 -23.26 13.20 0.77
CA GLN A 74 -22.03 13.37 1.55
C GLN A 74 -20.83 13.81 0.69
N GLY A 75 -21.01 14.00 -0.63
CA GLY A 75 -19.98 14.44 -1.56
C GLY A 75 -18.90 13.38 -1.86
N HIS A 76 -19.15 12.11 -1.52
CA HIS A 76 -18.17 11.04 -1.66
C HIS A 76 -17.90 10.71 -3.12
N GLU A 77 -18.92 10.69 -3.98
CA GLU A 77 -18.71 10.46 -5.42
C GLU A 77 -17.92 11.60 -6.06
N LYS A 78 -18.21 12.84 -5.68
CA LYS A 78 -17.43 14.00 -6.11
C LYS A 78 -15.98 13.93 -5.64
N ALA A 79 -15.74 13.51 -4.39
CA ALA A 79 -14.41 13.32 -3.85
C ALA A 79 -13.66 12.19 -4.60
N MET A 80 -14.31 11.03 -4.82
CA MET A 80 -13.77 9.93 -5.63
C MET A 80 -13.35 10.39 -7.02
N LYS A 81 -14.21 11.11 -7.74
CA LYS A 81 -13.90 11.64 -9.08
C LYS A 81 -12.71 12.60 -9.06
N ARG A 82 -12.60 13.45 -8.03
CA ARG A 82 -11.47 14.38 -7.88
C ARG A 82 -10.17 13.61 -7.62
N THR A 83 -10.18 12.68 -6.68
CA THR A 83 -9.01 11.86 -6.34
C THR A 83 -8.58 11.00 -7.52
N ALA A 84 -9.52 10.38 -8.24
CA ALA A 84 -9.21 9.59 -9.44
C ALA A 84 -8.52 10.43 -10.52
N LYS A 85 -8.96 11.67 -10.76
CA LYS A 85 -8.30 12.58 -11.72
C LYS A 85 -6.88 12.94 -11.30
N GLU A 86 -6.67 13.20 -10.02
CA GLU A 86 -5.35 13.55 -9.49
C GLU A 86 -4.36 12.37 -9.60
N VAL A 87 -4.81 11.17 -9.23
CA VAL A 87 -4.03 9.94 -9.36
C VAL A 87 -3.72 9.63 -10.83
N ASP A 88 -4.71 9.77 -11.73
CA ASP A 88 -4.51 9.54 -13.16
C ASP A 88 -3.51 10.53 -13.76
N TYR A 89 -3.54 11.79 -13.34
CA TYR A 89 -2.59 12.83 -13.75
C TYR A 89 -1.16 12.47 -13.32
N ILE A 90 -0.96 12.07 -12.06
CA ILE A 90 0.37 11.69 -11.54
C ILE A 90 0.92 10.47 -12.28
N LEU A 91 0.13 9.39 -12.37
CA LEU A 91 0.55 8.16 -13.04
C LEU A 91 0.76 8.36 -14.54
N GLY A 92 -0.05 9.19 -15.18
CA GLY A 92 0.13 9.60 -16.58
C GLY A 92 1.45 10.34 -16.79
N GLY A 93 1.79 11.28 -15.89
CA GLY A 93 3.07 11.98 -15.93
C GLY A 93 4.26 11.02 -15.84
N TRP A 94 4.19 10.04 -14.94
CA TRP A 94 5.22 9.01 -14.83
C TRP A 94 5.32 8.14 -16.09
N LEU A 95 4.18 7.69 -16.64
CA LEU A 95 4.15 6.86 -17.85
C LEU A 95 4.84 7.55 -19.02
N GLU A 96 4.55 8.83 -19.24
CA GLU A 96 5.14 9.64 -20.30
C GLU A 96 6.63 9.93 -20.09
N GLU A 97 7.08 10.05 -18.85
CA GLU A 97 8.50 10.13 -18.52
C GLU A 97 9.25 8.85 -18.89
N HIS A 98 8.71 7.68 -18.56
CA HIS A 98 9.31 6.39 -18.93
C HIS A 98 9.39 6.21 -20.44
N ARG A 99 8.36 6.63 -21.19
CA ARG A 99 8.35 6.62 -22.65
C ARG A 99 9.45 7.50 -23.24
N ARG A 100 9.58 8.74 -22.75
CA ARG A 100 10.62 9.68 -23.20
C ARG A 100 12.02 9.15 -22.92
N ASN A 101 12.25 8.59 -21.73
CA ASN A 101 13.56 8.04 -21.34
C ASN A 101 13.96 6.83 -22.19
N LYS A 102 12.99 5.99 -22.59
CA LYS A 102 13.22 4.85 -23.49
C LYS A 102 13.68 5.27 -24.89
N LEU A 103 13.17 6.38 -25.40
CA LEU A 103 13.53 6.93 -26.72
C LEU A 103 14.93 7.58 -26.73
N GLY A 104 15.42 8.05 -25.58
CA GLY A 104 16.69 8.78 -25.44
C GLY A 104 17.97 7.94 -25.39
N GLY A 105 17.90 6.61 -25.56
CA GLY A 105 19.08 5.75 -25.65
C GLY A 105 19.93 5.61 -24.37
N GLY A 106 19.39 5.98 -23.21
CA GLY A 106 20.10 5.93 -21.93
C GLY A 106 20.47 4.50 -21.49
N THR A 107 21.73 4.32 -21.09
CA THR A 107 22.32 3.06 -20.63
C THR A 107 21.66 2.58 -19.33
N LYS A 108 21.14 1.34 -19.32
CA LYS A 108 20.56 0.61 -18.17
C LYS A 108 19.56 1.46 -17.34
N VAL A 109 18.34 1.60 -17.86
CA VAL A 109 17.18 1.90 -17.01
C VAL A 109 17.13 0.82 -15.92
N GLN A 110 17.27 1.21 -14.65
CA GLN A 110 16.87 0.34 -13.54
C GLN A 110 15.41 -0.03 -13.82
N GLN A 111 15.14 -1.29 -14.17
CA GLN A 111 13.81 -1.73 -14.56
C GLN A 111 12.89 -1.67 -13.34
N ASP A 112 12.30 -0.50 -13.12
CA ASP A 112 11.15 -0.36 -12.24
C ASP A 112 9.92 -1.05 -12.85
N PHE A 113 8.90 -1.24 -12.02
CA PHE A 113 7.72 -1.99 -12.41
C PHE A 113 7.00 -1.38 -13.61
N MET A 114 6.90 -0.06 -13.70
CA MET A 114 6.26 0.63 -14.82
C MET A 114 7.00 0.39 -16.13
N ALA A 115 8.33 0.44 -16.13
CA ALA A 115 9.15 0.10 -17.29
C ALA A 115 8.93 -1.35 -17.74
N VAL A 116 8.81 -2.29 -16.80
CA VAL A 116 8.52 -3.71 -17.09
C VAL A 116 7.13 -3.85 -17.71
N MET A 117 6.10 -3.24 -17.13
CA MET A 117 4.73 -3.28 -17.66
C MET A 117 4.67 -2.73 -19.09
N LEU A 118 5.30 -1.58 -19.36
CA LEU A 118 5.41 -1.01 -20.72
C LEU A 118 6.13 -1.94 -21.70
N SER A 119 7.08 -2.74 -21.23
CA SER A 119 7.81 -3.70 -22.06
C SER A 119 6.99 -4.94 -22.42
N ILE A 120 6.06 -5.34 -21.55
CA ILE A 120 5.19 -6.51 -21.72
C ILE A 120 3.98 -6.15 -22.58
N LEU A 121 3.31 -5.03 -22.29
CA LEU A 121 1.98 -4.75 -22.86
C LEU A 121 2.00 -4.16 -24.28
N LYS A 122 3.17 -3.82 -24.85
CA LYS A 122 3.46 -3.37 -26.25
C LYS A 122 2.24 -3.03 -27.15
N ASP A 123 1.41 -2.09 -26.71
CA ASP A 123 0.20 -1.61 -27.39
C ASP A 123 -0.94 -2.63 -27.60
N GLU A 124 -0.88 -3.80 -26.97
CA GLU A 124 -1.96 -4.79 -26.96
C GLU A 124 -3.13 -4.34 -26.08
N LYS A 125 -4.35 -4.72 -26.48
CA LYS A 125 -5.54 -4.53 -25.65
C LYS A 125 -5.71 -5.71 -24.71
N PHE A 126 -5.85 -5.44 -23.42
CA PHE A 126 -6.08 -6.44 -22.38
C PHE A 126 -7.50 -6.30 -21.86
N PHE A 127 -8.34 -7.33 -22.08
CA PHE A 127 -9.75 -7.33 -21.69
C PHE A 127 -10.53 -6.09 -22.15
N GLY A 128 -10.21 -5.56 -23.34
CA GLY A 128 -10.84 -4.35 -23.90
C GLY A 128 -10.22 -3.02 -23.46
N TYR A 129 -9.31 -3.02 -22.49
CA TYR A 129 -8.56 -1.85 -22.03
C TYR A 129 -7.26 -1.67 -22.81
N ASN A 130 -6.82 -0.42 -22.98
CA ASN A 130 -5.52 -0.13 -23.58
C ASN A 130 -4.38 -0.41 -22.58
N ALA A 131 -3.17 -0.63 -23.12
CA ALA A 131 -1.98 -0.92 -22.33
C ALA A 131 -1.68 0.14 -21.26
N ASP A 132 -1.97 1.41 -21.54
CA ASP A 132 -1.72 2.53 -20.62
C ASP A 132 -2.61 2.47 -19.38
N ALA A 133 -3.90 2.24 -19.59
CA ALA A 133 -4.87 2.09 -18.51
C ALA A 133 -4.50 0.90 -17.62
N VAL A 134 -4.12 -0.23 -18.22
CA VAL A 134 -3.70 -1.43 -17.47
C VAL A 134 -2.39 -1.19 -16.73
N THR A 135 -1.42 -0.52 -17.36
CA THR A 135 -0.14 -0.16 -16.72
C THR A 135 -0.38 0.74 -15.51
N LYS A 136 -1.11 1.85 -15.70
CA LYS A 136 -1.42 2.80 -14.62
C LYS A 136 -2.20 2.13 -13.49
N ALA A 137 -3.24 1.37 -13.81
CA ALA A 137 -4.05 0.67 -12.81
C ALA A 137 -3.24 -0.36 -12.00
N THR A 138 -2.37 -1.11 -12.66
CA THR A 138 -1.53 -2.12 -11.97
C THR A 138 -0.47 -1.45 -11.10
N CYS A 139 0.16 -0.38 -11.59
CA CYS A 139 1.09 0.44 -10.80
C CYS A 139 0.40 1.04 -9.57
N LEU A 140 -0.82 1.55 -9.73
CA LEU A 140 -1.62 2.08 -8.62
C LEU A 140 -1.89 1.00 -7.57
N ASN A 141 -2.31 -0.20 -7.99
CA ASN A 141 -2.55 -1.31 -7.07
C ASN A 141 -1.31 -1.68 -6.25
N MET A 142 -0.11 -1.63 -6.84
CA MET A 142 1.14 -1.86 -6.10
C MET A 142 1.45 -0.76 -5.10
N LEU A 143 1.26 0.51 -5.47
CA LEU A 143 1.45 1.63 -4.55
C LEU A 143 0.52 1.54 -3.35
N LEU A 144 -0.76 1.26 -3.62
CA LEU A 144 -1.76 1.09 -2.57
C LEU A 144 -1.39 -0.09 -1.68
N GLY A 145 -1.26 -1.28 -2.26
CA GLY A 145 -1.01 -2.50 -1.51
C GLY A 145 0.27 -2.50 -0.67
N GLY A 146 1.29 -1.71 -1.04
CA GLY A 146 2.58 -1.67 -0.35
C GLY A 146 2.76 -0.54 0.67
N THR A 147 2.00 0.56 0.55
CA THR A 147 2.24 1.77 1.38
C THR A 147 1.48 1.71 2.70
N ASP A 148 0.17 1.90 2.67
CA ASP A 148 -0.63 2.11 3.88
C ASP A 148 -0.70 0.85 4.76
N THR A 149 -0.80 -0.33 4.14
CA THR A 149 -0.85 -1.62 4.82
C THR A 149 0.42 -1.87 5.67
N THR A 150 1.59 -1.59 5.09
CA THR A 150 2.89 -1.72 5.76
C THR A 150 3.06 -0.66 6.83
N MET A 151 2.69 0.60 6.56
CA MET A 151 2.74 1.68 7.55
C MET A 151 1.91 1.35 8.79
N VAL A 152 0.66 0.90 8.60
CA VAL A 152 -0.24 0.52 9.71
C VAL A 152 0.34 -0.65 10.49
N THR A 153 0.86 -1.68 9.81
CA THR A 153 1.49 -2.83 10.45
C THR A 153 2.70 -2.44 11.30
N LEU A 154 3.60 -1.60 10.77
CA LEU A 154 4.78 -1.11 11.50
C LEU A 154 4.39 -0.25 12.71
N THR A 155 3.35 0.57 12.56
CA THR A 155 2.83 1.42 13.63
C THR A 155 2.29 0.58 14.80
N TRP A 156 1.53 -0.48 14.49
CA TRP A 156 1.05 -1.41 15.51
C TRP A 156 2.17 -2.26 16.12
N ALA A 157 3.11 -2.76 15.31
CA ALA A 157 4.25 -3.53 15.81
C ALA A 157 5.06 -2.70 16.82
N LEU A 158 5.38 -1.45 16.48
CA LEU A 158 6.09 -0.54 17.38
C LEU A 158 5.27 -0.25 18.64
N SER A 159 3.99 0.08 18.50
CA SER A 159 3.09 0.34 19.63
C SER A 159 3.05 -0.84 20.60
N LEU A 160 2.90 -2.08 20.09
CA LEU A 160 2.87 -3.30 20.88
C LEU A 160 4.19 -3.54 21.61
N LEU A 161 5.32 -3.37 20.93
CA LEU A 161 6.65 -3.53 21.53
C LEU A 161 6.94 -2.50 22.62
N LEU A 162 6.54 -1.24 22.41
CA LEU A 162 6.72 -0.18 23.39
C LEU A 162 5.87 -0.40 24.64
N ASN A 163 4.67 -0.99 24.48
CA ASN A 163 3.80 -1.40 25.58
C ASN A 163 4.23 -2.71 26.24
N ASN A 164 5.04 -3.55 25.56
CA ASN A 164 5.54 -4.83 26.06
C ASN A 164 7.07 -4.85 26.12
N ARG A 165 7.65 -4.02 26.98
CA ARG A 165 9.11 -3.81 27.08
C ARG A 165 9.94 -5.09 27.26
N HIS A 166 9.38 -6.11 27.91
CA HIS A 166 10.06 -7.40 28.09
C HIS A 166 10.18 -8.19 26.76
N ILE A 167 9.18 -8.09 25.87
CA ILE A 167 9.21 -8.67 24.53
C ILE A 167 10.21 -7.92 23.65
N LEU A 168 10.22 -6.59 23.72
CA LEU A 168 11.20 -5.77 23.00
C LEU A 168 12.64 -6.17 23.34
N LYS A 169 12.95 -6.36 24.63
CA LYS A 169 14.29 -6.82 25.06
C LYS A 169 14.64 -8.20 24.51
N LYS A 170 13.67 -9.12 24.42
CA LYS A 170 13.89 -10.45 23.83
C LYS A 170 14.18 -10.36 22.33
N ALA A 171 13.44 -9.51 21.60
CA ALA A 171 13.70 -9.28 20.18
C ALA A 171 15.09 -8.69 19.94
N GLN A 172 15.51 -7.73 20.75
CA GLN A 172 16.87 -7.17 20.70
C GLN A 172 17.93 -8.23 21.00
N ALA A 173 17.72 -9.06 22.03
CA ALA A 173 18.65 -10.14 22.36
C ALA A 173 18.75 -11.20 21.25
N GLU A 174 17.65 -11.52 20.57
CA GLU A 174 17.69 -12.41 19.40
C GLU A 174 18.54 -11.83 18.28
N ILE A 175 18.32 -10.55 17.92
CA ILE A 175 19.11 -9.87 16.87
C ILE A 175 20.60 -9.82 17.26
N ASP A 176 20.90 -9.41 18.50
CA ASP A 176 22.28 -9.35 19.02
C ASP A 176 22.98 -10.71 18.97
N THR A 177 22.24 -11.80 19.17
CA THR A 177 22.79 -13.16 19.20
C THR A 177 22.98 -13.73 17.79
N GLN A 178 22.01 -13.51 16.90
CA GLN A 178 21.99 -14.14 15.57
C GLN A 178 22.74 -13.35 14.50
N VAL A 179 22.80 -12.02 14.65
CA VAL A 179 23.40 -11.09 13.67
C VAL A 179 24.61 -10.37 14.27
N GLY A 180 24.54 -10.00 15.55
CA GLY A 180 25.57 -9.20 16.21
C GLY A 180 25.24 -7.70 16.23
N LYS A 181 26.12 -6.90 16.84
CA LYS A 181 25.91 -5.45 17.05
C LYS A 181 26.59 -4.56 16.03
N ASP A 182 27.59 -5.09 15.34
CA ASP A 182 28.45 -4.32 14.42
C ASP A 182 27.96 -4.38 12.97
N THR A 183 26.91 -5.15 12.69
CA THR A 183 26.42 -5.44 11.34
C THR A 183 24.92 -5.13 11.22
N GLN A 184 24.51 -4.62 10.06
CA GLN A 184 23.10 -4.41 9.76
C GLN A 184 22.44 -5.75 9.43
N VAL A 185 21.16 -5.88 9.79
CA VAL A 185 20.35 -7.05 9.46
C VAL A 185 20.13 -7.12 7.95
N ASP A 186 20.40 -8.28 7.37
CA ASP A 186 20.11 -8.59 5.96
C ASP A 186 18.86 -9.47 5.83
N GLU A 187 18.25 -9.50 4.64
CA GLU A 187 17.08 -10.35 4.36
C GLU A 187 17.36 -11.84 4.60
N SER A 188 18.60 -12.28 4.33
CA SER A 188 19.03 -13.67 4.56
C SER A 188 19.06 -14.06 6.04
N ASP A 189 19.16 -13.09 6.95
CA ASP A 189 19.14 -13.35 8.40
C ASP A 189 17.74 -13.57 8.96
N ILE A 190 16.68 -13.16 8.24
CA ILE A 190 15.29 -13.27 8.71
C ILE A 190 14.96 -14.71 9.14
N VAL A 191 15.50 -15.71 8.43
CA VAL A 191 15.31 -17.13 8.75
C VAL A 191 15.76 -17.50 10.17
N LYS A 192 16.77 -16.81 10.71
CA LYS A 192 17.31 -17.01 12.06
C LYS A 192 16.52 -16.24 13.13
N LEU A 193 15.79 -15.19 12.74
CA LEU A 193 15.06 -14.28 13.64
C LEU A 193 13.63 -14.78 13.91
N VAL A 194 13.52 -15.97 14.49
CA VAL A 194 12.23 -16.67 14.70
C VAL A 194 11.30 -15.89 15.63
N TYR A 195 11.84 -15.29 16.70
CA TYR A 195 11.07 -14.50 17.64
C TYR A 195 10.58 -13.19 17.03
N LEU A 196 11.41 -12.53 16.22
CA LEU A 196 10.98 -11.35 15.45
C LEU A 196 9.86 -11.70 14.45
N GLN A 197 9.97 -12.82 13.74
CA GLN A 197 8.89 -13.31 12.88
C GLN A 197 7.60 -13.58 13.66
N ALA A 198 7.71 -14.14 14.88
CA ALA A 198 6.55 -14.36 15.75
C ALA A 198 5.90 -13.04 16.17
N ILE A 199 6.68 -12.00 16.48
CA ILE A 199 6.16 -10.65 16.79
C ILE A 199 5.37 -10.08 15.61
N VAL A 200 5.90 -10.19 14.38
CA VAL A 200 5.20 -9.69 13.18
C VAL A 200 3.90 -10.45 12.97
N LYS A 201 3.92 -11.79 13.08
CA LYS A 201 2.72 -12.62 12.98
C LYS A 201 1.68 -12.27 14.05
N GLU A 202 2.11 -12.07 15.29
CA GLU A 202 1.22 -11.70 16.40
C GLU A 202 0.65 -10.29 16.25
N THR A 203 1.44 -9.36 15.70
CA THR A 203 0.96 -8.01 15.36
C THR A 203 -0.16 -8.09 14.33
N LEU A 204 0.04 -8.83 13.24
CA LEU A 204 -0.98 -9.04 12.20
C LEU A 204 -2.20 -9.80 12.71
N ARG A 205 -2.00 -10.69 13.69
CA ARG A 205 -3.05 -11.44 14.38
C ARG A 205 -3.97 -10.50 15.18
N LEU A 206 -3.39 -9.58 15.94
CA LEU A 206 -4.11 -8.67 16.84
C LEU A 206 -4.68 -7.44 16.11
N TYR A 207 -3.90 -6.87 15.18
CA TYR A 207 -4.20 -5.62 14.49
C TYR A 207 -3.90 -5.74 12.98
N PRO A 208 -4.71 -6.50 12.24
CA PRO A 208 -4.56 -6.60 10.79
C PRO A 208 -4.81 -5.22 10.15
N ALA A 209 -3.95 -4.82 9.20
CA ALA A 209 -4.10 -3.55 8.50
C ALA A 209 -5.40 -3.47 7.68
N VAL A 210 -5.91 -4.62 7.24
CA VAL A 210 -7.17 -4.77 6.51
C VAL A 210 -8.06 -5.74 7.28
N PRO A 211 -8.89 -5.27 8.24
CA PRO A 211 -9.68 -6.14 9.12
C PRO A 211 -10.88 -6.79 8.42
N LEU A 212 -11.32 -6.25 7.28
CA LEU A 212 -12.32 -6.86 6.40
C LEU A 212 -11.65 -7.21 5.08
N SER A 213 -11.99 -8.35 4.48
CA SER A 213 -11.50 -8.61 3.11
C SER A 213 -12.06 -7.59 2.13
N ALA A 214 -11.40 -7.47 0.97
CA ALA A 214 -12.03 -6.85 -0.18
C ALA A 214 -13.38 -7.54 -0.47
N PRO A 215 -14.41 -6.81 -0.92
CA PRO A 215 -15.66 -7.43 -1.33
C PRO A 215 -15.42 -8.42 -2.47
N HIS A 216 -15.87 -9.65 -2.28
CA HIS A 216 -15.96 -10.68 -3.31
C HIS A 216 -17.38 -10.73 -3.87
N GLU A 217 -17.54 -11.30 -5.07
CA GLU A 217 -18.83 -11.54 -5.68
C GLU A 217 -18.88 -12.98 -6.22
N SER A 218 -19.97 -13.70 -5.97
CA SER A 218 -20.16 -15.04 -6.50
C SER A 218 -20.39 -14.99 -8.02
N ILE A 219 -19.46 -15.54 -8.79
CA ILE A 219 -19.53 -15.55 -10.26
C ILE A 219 -20.65 -16.48 -10.79
N LYS A 220 -21.02 -17.48 -9.99
CA LYS A 220 -22.09 -18.44 -10.28
C LYS A 220 -22.75 -18.89 -8.98
N ASP A 221 -23.94 -19.47 -9.10
CA ASP A 221 -24.63 -20.13 -8.00
C ASP A 221 -23.72 -21.17 -7.33
N CYS A 222 -23.66 -21.14 -6.00
CA CYS A 222 -22.86 -22.09 -5.23
C CYS A 222 -23.55 -22.47 -3.92
N THR A 223 -22.94 -23.40 -3.18
CA THR A 223 -23.41 -23.80 -1.86
C THR A 223 -22.25 -23.77 -0.89
N ILE A 224 -22.40 -23.02 0.20
CA ILE A 224 -21.38 -22.91 1.26
C ILE A 224 -22.02 -23.33 2.57
N ALA A 225 -21.44 -24.32 3.23
CA ALA A 225 -21.94 -24.87 4.50
C ALA A 225 -23.44 -25.27 4.46
N GLY A 226 -23.92 -25.74 3.31
CA GLY A 226 -25.33 -26.13 3.10
C GLY A 226 -26.28 -24.98 2.70
N TYR A 227 -25.80 -23.73 2.68
CA TYR A 227 -26.58 -22.59 2.21
C TYR A 227 -26.37 -22.34 0.73
N HIS A 228 -27.48 -22.21 -0.02
CA HIS A 228 -27.43 -21.81 -1.42
C HIS A 228 -27.14 -20.31 -1.54
N ILE A 229 -26.14 -19.96 -2.35
CA ILE A 229 -25.70 -18.59 -2.62
C ILE A 229 -25.87 -18.33 -4.12
N PRO A 230 -26.81 -17.46 -4.52
CA PRO A 230 -27.02 -17.10 -5.92
C PRO A 230 -25.84 -16.33 -6.50
N ALA A 231 -25.62 -16.43 -7.82
CA ALA A 231 -24.70 -15.57 -8.56
C ALA A 231 -24.97 -14.08 -8.29
N GLY A 232 -23.92 -13.25 -8.29
CA GLY A 232 -24.00 -11.83 -7.96
C GLY A 232 -24.07 -11.50 -6.46
N THR A 233 -24.05 -12.49 -5.56
CA THR A 233 -24.02 -12.25 -4.12
C THR A 233 -22.67 -11.67 -3.69
N ARG A 234 -22.68 -10.50 -3.05
CA ARG A 234 -21.50 -9.87 -2.45
C ARG A 234 -21.14 -10.57 -1.13
N LEU A 235 -19.90 -11.00 -1.00
CA LEU A 235 -19.32 -11.62 0.18
C LEU A 235 -18.22 -10.74 0.73
N ILE A 236 -18.27 -10.45 2.03
CA ILE A 236 -17.17 -9.81 2.77
C ILE A 236 -16.83 -10.76 3.89
N THR A 237 -15.59 -11.27 3.90
CA THR A 237 -15.13 -12.08 5.02
C THR A 237 -14.64 -11.17 6.13
N ASN A 238 -15.10 -11.45 7.35
CA ASN A 238 -14.50 -10.85 8.54
C ASN A 238 -13.08 -11.40 8.69
N GLY A 239 -12.08 -10.53 8.85
CA GLY A 239 -10.71 -10.91 9.14
C GLY A 239 -10.61 -11.65 10.48
N PRO A 240 -9.40 -12.06 10.90
CA PRO A 240 -9.24 -12.94 12.04
C PRO A 240 -9.78 -12.26 13.31
N THR A 241 -10.99 -12.68 13.67
CA THR A 241 -11.65 -12.41 14.94
C THR A 241 -11.25 -13.58 15.83
N PHE A 242 -10.42 -13.30 16.84
CA PHE A 242 -10.11 -14.26 17.89
C PHE A 242 -11.07 -14.08 19.06
#